data_AF-A0A452YME0-F1
#
_entry.id   AF-A0A452YME0-F1
#
_cell.length_a   1.000
_cell.length_b   1.000
_cell.length_c   1.000
_cell.angle_alpha   90.00
_cell.angle_beta   90.00
_cell.angle_gamma   90.00
#
_symmetry.space_group_name_H-M   'P 1'
#
loop_
_entity.id
_entity.type
_entity.pdbx_description
1 polymer ?
#
loop_
_entity_poly.entity_id
_entity_poly.type
_entity_poly.pdbx_seq_one_letter_code
_entity_poly.pdbx_strand_id
1 'polypeptide(L)'
;HTVVLNDPGRLLAVHIMHTALVSGWAGSMALYELAVFDPSDPVLDPMWRQGMFVIPFMTRLGITDSWGGWSISGGTVTNPGIWSYEGVAGTHIVLALGHFM
;
A
#
# COMPACT_ATOMS: atom_id res chain seq x y z
N HIS A 1 12.24 25.20 6.41
CA HIS A 1 10.82 25.20 6.85
C HIS A 1 10.50 26.21 7.97
N THR A 2 11.45 27.00 8.46
CA THR A 2 11.19 27.98 9.56
C THR A 2 10.20 29.10 9.17
N VAL A 3 10.02 29.37 7.88
CA VAL A 3 9.06 30.38 7.37
C VAL A 3 7.60 30.10 7.70
N VAL A 4 7.22 28.85 8.02
CA VAL A 4 5.84 28.48 8.41
C VAL A 4 5.65 28.40 9.94
N LEU A 5 6.68 28.71 10.72
CA LEU A 5 6.67 28.49 12.18
C LEU A 5 5.54 29.25 12.90
N ASN A 6 5.20 30.45 12.42
CA ASN A 6 4.12 31.29 12.96
C ASN A 6 2.97 31.51 11.96
N ASP A 7 2.88 30.66 10.93
CA ASP A 7 1.78 30.66 9.96
C ASP A 7 1.06 29.31 10.05
N PRO A 8 0.08 29.15 10.97
CA PRO A 8 -0.55 27.86 11.24
C PRO A 8 -1.31 27.31 10.04
N GLY A 9 -1.85 28.17 9.17
CA GLY A 9 -2.54 27.75 7.95
C GLY A 9 -1.58 27.11 6.95
N ARG A 10 -0.44 27.75 6.69
CA ARG A 10 0.60 27.18 5.82
C ARG A 10 1.30 25.99 6.47
N LEU A 11 1.48 26.01 7.79
CA LEU A 11 2.01 24.87 8.52
C LEU A 11 1.12 23.64 8.33
N LEU A 12 -0.21 23.79 8.45
CA LEU A 12 -1.15 22.70 8.19
C LEU A 12 -1.07 22.23 6.73
N ALA A 13 -1.03 23.17 5.77
CA ALA A 13 -0.94 22.83 4.34
C ALA A 13 0.30 21.97 4.02
N VAL A 14 1.48 22.31 4.58
CA VAL A 14 2.69 21.50 4.34
C VAL A 14 2.64 20.13 5.03
N HIS A 15 1.94 20.01 6.17
CA HIS A 15 1.70 18.71 6.80
C HIS A 15 0.74 17.85 5.99
N ILE A 16 -0.34 18.43 5.46
CA ILE A 16 -1.27 17.75 4.55
C ILE A 16 -0.53 17.28 3.29
N MET A 17 0.31 18.15 2.71
CA MET A 17 1.16 17.80 1.57
C MET A 17 2.10 16.64 1.89
N HIS A 18 2.77 16.67 3.04
CA HIS A 18 3.63 15.56 3.47
C HIS A 18 2.83 14.26 3.62
N THR A 19 1.66 14.32 4.25
CA THR A 19 0.75 13.16 4.39
C THR A 19 0.31 12.61 3.03
N ALA A 20 -0.04 13.49 2.08
CA ALA A 20 -0.42 13.10 0.73
C ALA A 20 0.73 12.37 0.01
N LEU A 21 1.96 12.90 0.12
CA LEU A 21 3.15 12.28 -0.45
C LEU A 21 3.43 10.89 0.15
N VAL A 22 3.35 10.76 1.47
CA VAL A 22 3.55 9.47 2.15
C VAL A 22 2.45 8.46 1.78
N SER A 23 1.20 8.90 1.70
CA SER A 23 0.10 8.03 1.23
C SER A 23 0.30 7.60 -0.22
N GLY A 24 0.72 8.51 -1.09
CA GLY A 24 1.01 8.21 -2.49
C GLY A 24 2.16 7.23 -2.64
N TRP A 25 3.21 7.37 -1.82
CA TRP A 25 4.30 6.40 -1.75
C TRP A 25 3.80 5.01 -1.32
N ALA A 26 2.98 4.93 -0.27
CA ALA A 26 2.46 3.66 0.23
C ALA A 26 1.62 2.93 -0.84
N GLY A 27 0.72 3.65 -1.53
CA GLY A 27 -0.08 3.07 -2.61
C GLY A 27 0.76 2.66 -3.82
N SER A 28 1.70 3.51 -4.27
CA SER A 28 2.55 3.20 -5.43
C SER A 28 3.53 2.06 -5.16
N MET A 29 4.09 1.97 -3.96
CA MET A 29 4.96 0.85 -3.57
C MET A 29 4.18 -0.47 -3.53
N ALA A 30 2.95 -0.47 -3.00
CA ALA A 30 2.10 -1.66 -3.01
C ALA A 30 1.74 -2.11 -4.43
N LEU A 31 1.40 -1.17 -5.32
CA LEU A 31 1.15 -1.48 -6.74
C LEU A 31 2.40 -2.02 -7.44
N TYR A 32 3.57 -1.46 -7.15
CA TYR A 32 4.84 -1.93 -7.69
C TYR A 32 5.14 -3.36 -7.24
N GLU A 33 5.05 -3.65 -5.93
CA GLU A 33 5.26 -5.00 -5.40
C GLU A 33 4.28 -6.00 -6.01
N LEU A 34 2.99 -5.66 -6.08
CA LEU A 34 1.98 -6.53 -6.72
C LEU A 34 2.27 -6.81 -8.21
N ALA A 35 2.90 -5.87 -8.92
CA ALA A 35 3.24 -6.06 -10.33
C ALA A 35 4.41 -7.04 -10.55
N VAL A 36 5.27 -7.23 -9.54
CA VAL A 36 6.48 -8.07 -9.67
C VAL A 36 6.46 -9.31 -8.77
N PHE A 37 5.56 -9.38 -7.80
CA PHE A 37 5.45 -10.49 -6.86
C PHE A 37 4.95 -11.77 -7.55
N ASP A 38 5.66 -12.88 -7.33
CA ASP A 38 5.26 -14.21 -7.75
C ASP A 38 4.63 -14.98 -6.58
N PRO A 39 3.31 -15.22 -6.57
CA PRO A 39 2.64 -15.95 -5.49
C PRO A 39 2.68 -17.49 -5.64
N SER A 40 3.37 -18.03 -6.65
CA SER A 40 3.24 -19.45 -7.04
C SER A 40 3.82 -20.45 -6.03
N ASP A 41 4.91 -20.11 -5.34
CA ASP A 41 5.57 -20.98 -4.36
C ASP A 41 5.83 -20.27 -3.02
N PRO A 42 4.85 -20.28 -2.09
CA PRO A 42 5.00 -19.65 -0.78
C PRO A 42 5.97 -20.39 0.14
N VAL A 43 6.45 -21.60 -0.22
CA VAL A 43 7.35 -22.40 0.62
C VAL A 43 8.80 -22.10 0.28
N LEU A 44 9.18 -22.18 -1.00
CA LEU A 44 10.57 -21.99 -1.44
C LEU A 44 10.89 -20.58 -1.92
N ASP A 45 9.88 -19.82 -2.34
CA ASP A 45 10.01 -18.43 -2.77
C ASP A 45 9.02 -17.46 -2.09
N PRO A 46 8.98 -17.41 -0.75
CA PRO A 46 8.11 -16.49 -0.02
C PRO A 46 8.50 -15.01 -0.23
N MET A 47 7.58 -14.10 0.12
CA MET A 47 7.71 -12.64 -0.01
C MET A 47 9.09 -12.04 0.37
N TRP A 48 9.75 -12.57 1.41
CA TRP A 48 11.03 -12.06 1.90
C TRP A 48 12.23 -12.47 1.03
N ARG A 49 12.10 -13.50 0.18
CA ARG A 49 13.11 -13.87 -0.82
C ARG A 49 13.02 -13.02 -2.08
N GLN A 50 11.83 -12.52 -2.37
CA GLN A 50 11.56 -11.66 -3.54
C GLN A 50 11.79 -10.17 -3.26
N GLY A 51 12.22 -9.80 -2.04
CA GLY A 51 12.50 -8.41 -1.68
C GLY A 51 11.26 -7.55 -1.44
N MET A 52 10.11 -8.17 -1.12
CA MET A 52 8.89 -7.43 -0.80
C MET A 52 9.02 -6.72 0.54
N PHE A 53 8.65 -5.44 0.56
CA PHE A 53 8.73 -4.59 1.74
C PHE A 53 7.35 -4.32 2.34
N VAL A 54 6.36 -3.84 1.55
CA VAL A 54 5.05 -3.42 2.06
C VAL A 54 4.02 -4.55 2.16
N ILE A 55 4.10 -5.59 1.31
CA ILE A 55 3.26 -6.80 1.41
C ILE A 55 3.30 -7.41 2.82
N PRO A 56 4.47 -7.66 3.45
CA PRO A 56 4.54 -8.16 4.82
C PRO A 56 3.76 -7.32 5.85
N PHE A 57 3.76 -5.98 5.72
CA PHE A 57 3.02 -5.10 6.64
C PHE A 57 1.51 -5.22 6.46
N MET A 58 1.05 -5.34 5.22
CA MET A 58 -0.37 -5.58 4.91
C MET A 58 -0.81 -6.95 5.43
N THR A 59 -0.03 -8.00 5.17
CA THR A 59 -0.31 -9.36 5.65
C THR A 59 -0.35 -9.46 7.16
N ARG A 60 0.54 -8.75 7.86
CA ARG A 60 0.55 -8.70 9.33
C ARG A 60 -0.79 -8.21 9.92
N LEU A 61 -1.53 -7.38 9.19
CA LEU A 61 -2.81 -6.83 9.61
C LEU A 61 -4.02 -7.57 9.02
N GLY A 62 -3.79 -8.73 8.38
CA GLY A 62 -4.85 -9.61 7.91
C GLY A 62 -5.23 -9.45 6.44
N ILE A 63 -4.50 -8.65 5.66
CA ILE A 63 -4.69 -8.58 4.21
C ILE A 63 -3.89 -9.72 3.57
N THR A 64 -4.57 -10.79 3.16
CA THR A 64 -3.91 -12.01 2.65
C THR A 64 -4.18 -12.31 1.19
N ASP A 65 -5.24 -11.71 0.62
CA ASP A 65 -5.82 -12.14 -0.65
C ASP A 65 -5.72 -11.04 -1.71
N SER A 66 -5.66 -11.47 -2.98
CA SER A 66 -5.56 -10.61 -4.16
C SER A 66 -6.77 -10.78 -5.08
N TRP A 67 -7.16 -9.70 -5.77
CA TRP A 67 -8.12 -9.75 -6.90
C TRP A 67 -7.62 -10.62 -8.07
N GLY A 68 -6.32 -10.93 -8.12
CA GLY A 68 -5.73 -11.92 -9.01
C GLY A 68 -6.07 -13.37 -8.67
N GLY A 69 -6.85 -13.62 -7.62
CA GLY A 69 -7.38 -14.95 -7.28
C GLY A 69 -6.43 -15.84 -6.49
N TRP A 70 -5.40 -15.26 -5.86
CA TRP A 70 -4.45 -15.96 -5.01
C TRP A 70 -4.47 -15.42 -3.58
N SER A 71 -4.05 -16.26 -2.63
CA SER A 71 -3.80 -15.90 -1.24
C SER A 71 -2.33 -16.13 -0.91
N ILE A 72 -1.80 -15.34 0.01
CA ILE A 72 -0.38 -15.38 0.39
C ILE A 72 0.07 -16.72 1.00
N SER A 73 -0.87 -17.54 1.47
CA SER A 73 -0.61 -18.91 1.93
C SER A 73 -0.64 -19.95 0.81
N GLY A 74 -0.69 -19.54 -0.46
CA GLY A 74 -0.73 -20.42 -1.64
C GLY A 74 -2.13 -20.94 -2.02
N GLY A 75 -3.18 -20.41 -1.40
CA GLY A 75 -4.56 -20.78 -1.73
C GLY A 75 -5.09 -20.05 -2.97
N THR A 76 -6.10 -20.65 -3.62
CA THR A 76 -6.88 -19.97 -4.67
C THR A 76 -8.10 -19.30 -4.03
N VAL A 77 -8.37 -18.05 -4.40
CA VAL A 77 -9.44 -17.23 -3.84
C VAL A 77 -10.42 -16.84 -4.95
N THR A 78 -11.70 -17.10 -4.75
CA THR A 78 -12.75 -16.75 -5.73
C THR A 78 -13.37 -15.39 -5.45
N ASN A 79 -13.36 -14.93 -4.19
CA ASN A 79 -13.86 -13.63 -3.79
C ASN A 79 -13.04 -13.08 -2.60
N PRO A 80 -12.01 -12.27 -2.87
CA PRO A 80 -11.18 -11.66 -1.82
C PRO A 80 -11.86 -10.42 -1.17
N GLY A 81 -13.06 -10.04 -1.62
CA GLY A 81 -13.77 -8.87 -1.13
C GLY A 81 -13.12 -7.53 -1.54
N ILE A 82 -13.45 -6.46 -0.81
CA ILE A 82 -12.95 -5.10 -1.10
C ILE A 82 -11.52 -4.91 -0.55
N TRP A 83 -11.20 -5.53 0.58
CA TRP A 83 -9.92 -5.36 1.27
C TRP A 83 -8.89 -6.40 0.83
N SER A 84 -8.60 -6.44 -0.47
CA SER A 84 -7.45 -7.13 -1.04
C SER A 84 -6.20 -6.24 -1.00
N TYR A 85 -5.03 -6.76 -1.38
CA TYR A 85 -3.83 -5.95 -1.55
C TYR A 85 -4.05 -4.78 -2.53
N GLU A 86 -4.75 -5.02 -3.65
CA GLU A 86 -5.11 -3.99 -4.63
C GLU A 86 -6.07 -2.95 -4.03
N GLY A 87 -7.05 -3.39 -3.23
CA GLY A 87 -7.98 -2.50 -2.54
C GLY A 87 -7.27 -1.55 -1.57
N VAL A 88 -6.32 -2.07 -0.79
CA VAL A 88 -5.49 -1.24 0.11
C VAL A 88 -4.62 -0.27 -0.68
N ALA A 89 -3.98 -0.72 -1.76
CA ALA A 89 -3.19 0.15 -2.61
C ALA A 89 -4.04 1.28 -3.23
N GLY A 90 -5.22 0.93 -3.77
CA GLY A 90 -6.17 1.87 -4.36
C GLY A 90 -6.66 2.93 -3.37
N THR A 91 -6.99 2.52 -2.14
CA THR A 91 -7.43 3.48 -1.11
C THR A 91 -6.34 4.47 -0.73
N HIS A 92 -5.06 4.06 -0.67
CA HIS A 92 -3.94 4.97 -0.42
C HIS A 92 -3.70 5.96 -1.56
N ILE A 93 -3.94 5.57 -2.82
CA ILE A 93 -3.88 6.49 -3.97
C ILE A 93 -5.02 7.50 -3.91
N VAL A 94 -6.26 7.07 -3.65
CA VAL A 94 -7.41 7.97 -3.51
C VAL A 94 -7.19 8.94 -2.34
N LEU A 95 -6.67 8.44 -1.21
CA LEU A 95 -6.33 9.26 -0.05
C LEU A 95 -5.30 10.33 -0.42
N ALA A 96 -4.23 9.95 -1.11
CA ALA A 96 -3.20 10.88 -1.57
C ALA A 96 -3.81 11.99 -2.44
N LEU A 97 -4.56 11.61 -3.48
CA LEU A 97 -5.18 12.56 -4.41
C LEU A 97 -6.19 13.49 -3.72
N GLY A 98 -6.99 12.96 -2.78
CA GLY A 98 -7.92 13.77 -2.01
C GLY A 98 -7.26 14.82 -1.11
N HIS A 99 -5.98 14.65 -0.76
CA HIS A 99 -5.19 15.63 0.00
C HIS A 99 -4.41 16.62 -0.90
N PHE A 100 -4.34 16.37 -2.21
CA PHE A 100 -3.73 17.28 -3.19
C PHE A 100 -4.72 18.29 -3.79
N MET A 101 -6.03 18.03 -3.67
CA MET A 101 -7.11 18.93 -4.12
C MET A 101 -7.47 19.96 -3.06
#